data_AF-A0A5C8K1Q8-F1
#
_entry.id   AF-A0A5C8K1Q8-F1
#
_cell.length_a   1.000
_cell.length_b   1.000
_cell.length_c   1.000
_cell.angle_alpha   90.00
_cell.angle_beta   90.00
_cell.angle_gamma   90.00
#
_symmetry.space_group_name_H-M   'P 1'
#
loop_
_entity.id
_entity.type
_entity.pdbx_description
1 polymer ?
#
loop_
_entity_poly.entity_id
_entity_poly.type
_entity_poly.pdbx_seq_one_letter_code
_entity_poly.pdbx_strand_id
1 'polypeptide(L)'
;MTAETIVRDYQIHLLKIIFKETESLILNKEKADNKAHELASNGHSVKTSAHWKSVGNAEFYISEMYRRLDTLAEMDRLFHWSSRLHQDGLSFVAKYPRTMKKYGLRGKVEQTNI
;
A
#
# COMPACT_ATOMS: atom_id res chain seq x y z
N MET A 1 27.06 9.34 -18.16
CA MET A 1 25.71 9.28 -17.56
C MET A 1 24.72 9.45 -18.70
N THR A 2 23.84 8.48 -18.95
CA THR A 2 22.88 8.51 -20.06
C THR A 2 21.45 8.74 -19.54
N ALA A 3 20.55 9.21 -20.39
CA ALA A 3 19.15 9.44 -20.01
C ALA A 3 18.46 8.15 -19.51
N GLU A 4 18.79 7.00 -20.07
CA GLU A 4 18.25 5.70 -19.65
C GLU A 4 18.64 5.34 -18.22
N THR A 5 19.89 5.60 -17.82
CA THR A 5 20.34 5.36 -16.44
C THR A 5 19.57 6.23 -15.46
N ILE A 6 19.34 7.51 -15.81
CA ILE A 6 18.58 8.45 -14.97
C ILE A 6 17.13 7.97 -14.78
N VAL A 7 16.46 7.57 -15.86
CA VAL A 7 15.08 7.05 -15.80
C VAL A 7 15.01 5.76 -14.97
N ARG A 8 16.01 4.88 -15.09
CA ARG A 8 16.09 3.63 -14.33
C ARG A 8 16.34 3.85 -12.84
N ASP A 9 17.19 4.80 -12.47
CA ASP A 9 17.47 5.08 -11.08
C ASP A 9 16.28 5.80 -10.41
N TYR A 10 15.64 6.71 -11.16
CA TYR A 10 14.47 7.44 -10.68
C TYR A 10 13.26 6.54 -10.43
N GLN A 11 12.97 5.58 -11.33
CA GLN A 11 11.87 4.61 -11.10
C GLN A 11 12.09 3.80 -9.82
N ILE A 12 13.33 3.38 -9.51
CA ILE A 12 13.64 2.61 -8.31
C ILE A 12 13.43 3.47 -7.06
N HIS A 13 13.82 4.75 -7.11
CA HIS A 13 13.58 5.68 -6.02
C HIS A 13 12.09 5.89 -5.75
N LEU A 14 11.29 6.08 -6.80
CA LEU A 14 9.83 6.21 -6.70
C LEU A 14 9.19 4.94 -6.12
N LEU A 15 9.59 3.75 -6.59
CA LEU A 15 9.11 2.49 -6.03
C LEU A 15 9.38 2.41 -4.52
N LYS A 16 10.60 2.77 -4.07
CA LYS A 16 10.93 2.77 -2.63
C LYS A 16 10.00 3.66 -1.81
N ILE A 17 9.67 4.85 -2.31
CA ILE A 17 8.75 5.78 -1.66
C ILE A 17 7.34 5.16 -1.57
N ILE A 18 6.80 4.71 -2.70
CA ILE A 18 5.43 4.19 -2.76
C ILE A 18 5.26 2.95 -1.89
N PHE A 19 6.25 2.04 -1.90
CA PHE A 19 6.22 0.85 -1.04
C PHE A 19 6.21 1.21 0.45
N LYS A 20 7.09 2.13 0.88
CA LYS A 20 7.16 2.58 2.28
C LYS A 20 5.85 3.22 2.72
N GLU A 21 5.26 4.06 1.89
CA GLU A 21 4.01 4.75 2.19
C GLU A 21 2.83 3.78 2.22
N THR A 22 2.77 2.83 1.29
CA THR A 22 1.71 1.80 1.25
C THR A 22 1.76 0.92 2.49
N GLU A 23 2.95 0.47 2.89
CA GLU A 23 3.12 -0.31 4.13
C GLU A 23 2.64 0.48 5.35
N SER A 24 2.98 1.78 5.41
CA SER A 24 2.56 2.68 6.48
C SER A 24 1.04 2.84 6.53
N LEU A 25 0.37 2.95 5.38
CA LEU A 25 -1.08 3.03 5.30
C LEU A 25 -1.75 1.74 5.76
N ILE A 26 -1.22 0.57 5.39
CA ILE A 26 -1.72 -0.73 5.86
C ILE A 26 -1.64 -0.80 7.39
N LEU A 27 -0.49 -0.43 7.97
CA LEU A 27 -0.30 -0.43 9.42
C LEU A 27 -1.22 0.58 10.14
N ASN A 28 -1.40 1.76 9.57
CA ASN A 28 -2.26 2.79 10.16
C ASN A 28 -3.74 2.40 10.09
N LYS A 29 -4.15 1.72 9.02
CA LYS A 29 -5.49 1.13 8.87
C LYS A 29 -5.76 0.12 9.97
N GLU A 30 -4.85 -0.83 10.18
CA GLU A 30 -4.99 -1.83 11.26
C GLU A 30 -5.10 -1.19 12.64
N LYS A 31 -4.30 -0.15 12.92
CA LYS A 31 -4.40 0.61 14.18
C LYS A 31 -5.75 1.32 14.34
N ALA A 32 -6.26 1.91 13.26
CA ALA A 32 -7.54 2.61 13.26
C ALA A 32 -8.71 1.64 13.49
N ASP A 33 -8.68 0.46 12.85
CA ASP A 33 -9.66 -0.60 13.07
C ASP A 33 -9.63 -1.12 14.51
N ASN A 34 -8.45 -1.43 15.04
CA ASN A 34 -8.31 -1.92 16.40
C ASN A 34 -8.90 -0.92 17.39
N LYS A 35 -8.60 0.37 17.20
CA LYS A 35 -9.17 1.44 18.04
C LYS A 35 -10.69 1.57 17.88
N ALA A 36 -11.20 1.47 16.66
CA ALA A 36 -12.64 1.50 16.43
C ALA A 36 -13.33 0.31 17.11
N HIS A 37 -12.72 -0.88 17.06
CA HIS A 37 -13.21 -2.11 17.68
C HIS A 37 -13.15 -2.04 19.21
N GLU A 38 -12.04 -1.56 19.79
CA GLU A 38 -11.92 -1.30 21.23
C GLU A 38 -13.02 -0.36 21.71
N LEU A 39 -13.28 0.73 20.97
CA LEU A 39 -14.35 1.67 21.27
C LEU A 39 -15.75 1.13 20.93
N ALA A 40 -15.86 0.03 20.21
CA ALA A 40 -17.14 -0.63 19.96
C ALA A 40 -17.50 -1.65 21.05
N SER A 41 -16.51 -2.14 21.79
CA SER A 41 -16.70 -3.13 22.87
C SER A 41 -17.58 -2.64 24.02
N ASN A 42 -17.75 -1.32 24.16
CA ASN A 42 -18.72 -0.73 25.07
C ASN A 42 -19.71 0.16 24.31
N GLY A 43 -21.01 -0.05 24.55
CA GLY A 43 -22.08 0.63 23.79
C GLY A 43 -22.14 2.15 23.98
N HIS A 44 -21.49 2.68 25.01
CA HIS A 44 -21.40 4.12 25.25
C HIS A 44 -20.31 4.78 24.39
N SER A 45 -19.16 4.13 24.17
CA SER A 45 -18.06 4.74 23.41
C SER A 45 -18.25 4.70 21.90
N VAL A 46 -19.15 3.88 21.37
CA VAL A 46 -19.58 3.96 19.96
C VAL A 46 -20.16 5.34 19.63
N LYS A 47 -20.79 6.00 20.61
CA LYS A 47 -21.39 7.34 20.44
C LYS A 47 -20.36 8.47 20.53
N THR A 48 -19.10 8.16 20.81
CA THR A 48 -18.05 9.18 20.98
C THR A 48 -17.46 9.58 19.63
N SER A 49 -17.03 10.84 19.53
CA SER A 49 -16.29 11.35 18.38
C SER A 49 -15.01 10.54 18.10
N ALA A 50 -14.40 9.95 19.13
CA ALA A 50 -13.21 9.13 19.00
C ALA A 50 -13.45 7.84 18.20
N HIS A 51 -14.63 7.21 18.35
CA HIS A 51 -14.99 6.01 17.59
C HIS A 51 -15.15 6.37 16.10
N TRP A 52 -16.00 7.35 15.79
CA TRP A 52 -16.25 7.78 14.41
C TRP A 52 -15.01 8.33 13.71
N LYS A 53 -14.13 9.02 14.44
CA LYS A 53 -12.83 9.43 13.91
C LYS A 53 -11.96 8.24 13.53
N SER A 54 -11.98 7.16 14.32
CA SER A 54 -11.20 5.96 14.03
C SER A 54 -11.75 5.22 12.82
N VAL A 55 -13.08 5.12 12.69
CA VAL A 55 -13.76 4.57 11.49
C VAL A 55 -13.40 5.38 10.24
N GLY A 56 -13.56 6.71 10.28
CA GLY A 56 -13.22 7.56 9.14
C GLY A 56 -11.74 7.53 8.76
N ASN A 57 -10.83 7.43 9.75
CA ASN A 57 -9.41 7.23 9.49
C ASN A 57 -9.14 5.90 8.77
N ALA A 58 -9.80 4.81 9.18
CA ALA A 58 -9.65 3.51 8.53
C ALA A 58 -10.09 3.57 7.05
N GLU A 59 -11.25 4.18 6.77
CA GLU A 59 -11.76 4.40 5.41
C GLU A 59 -10.81 5.24 4.56
N PHE A 60 -10.26 6.31 5.13
CA PHE A 60 -9.27 7.15 4.47
C PHE A 60 -8.00 6.35 4.12
N TYR A 61 -7.44 5.59 5.07
CA TYR A 61 -6.24 4.80 4.84
C TYR A 61 -6.47 3.69 3.81
N ILE A 62 -7.65 3.06 3.78
CA ILE A 62 -8.03 2.09 2.74
C ILE A 62 -7.99 2.75 1.36
N SER A 63 -8.62 3.91 1.22
CA SER A 63 -8.72 4.63 -0.05
C SER A 63 -7.33 5.03 -0.58
N GLU A 64 -6.48 5.59 0.27
CA GLU A 64 -5.11 5.96 -0.10
C GLU A 64 -4.20 4.77 -0.39
N MET A 65 -4.39 3.66 0.34
CA MET A 65 -3.68 2.41 0.06
C MET A 65 -4.00 1.93 -1.36
N TYR A 66 -5.27 1.90 -1.76
CA TYR A 66 -5.65 1.45 -3.10
C TYR A 66 -5.10 2.35 -4.21
N ARG A 67 -5.15 3.68 -4.04
CA ARG A 67 -4.53 4.63 -4.98
C ARG A 67 -3.04 4.37 -5.21
N ARG A 68 -2.30 4.02 -4.15
CA ARG A 68 -0.88 3.65 -4.27
C ARG A 68 -0.67 2.31 -4.93
N LEU A 69 -1.54 1.33 -4.66
CA LEU A 69 -1.52 0.07 -5.38
C LEU A 69 -1.81 0.28 -6.88
N ASP A 70 -2.66 1.24 -7.26
CA ASP A 70 -2.90 1.61 -8.67
C ASP A 70 -1.61 2.14 -9.28
N THR A 71 -0.91 3.01 -8.55
CA THR A 71 0.36 3.58 -8.98
C THR A 71 1.43 2.49 -9.16
N LEU A 72 1.50 1.52 -8.24
CA LEU A 72 2.42 0.38 -8.38
C LEU A 72 2.11 -0.48 -9.61
N ALA A 73 0.82 -0.70 -9.90
CA ALA A 73 0.40 -1.45 -11.09
C ALA A 73 0.78 -0.72 -12.38
N GLU A 74 0.56 0.60 -12.44
CA GLU A 74 0.94 1.41 -13.60
C GLU A 74 2.47 1.46 -13.79
N MET A 75 3.23 1.58 -12.70
CA MET A 75 4.68 1.47 -12.75
C MET A 75 5.14 0.08 -13.21
N ASP A 76 4.41 -0.98 -12.86
CA ASP A 76 4.74 -2.32 -13.35
C ASP A 76 4.42 -2.51 -14.82
N ARG A 77 3.33 -1.91 -15.30
CA ARG A 77 2.98 -1.87 -16.72
C ARG A 77 4.05 -1.16 -17.55
N LEU A 78 4.59 -0.06 -17.05
CA LEU A 78 5.58 0.77 -17.75
C LEU A 78 7.01 0.21 -17.66
N PHE A 79 7.37 -0.35 -16.51
CA PHE A 79 8.77 -0.70 -16.21
C PHE A 79 9.00 -2.18 -15.92
N HIS A 80 7.96 -3.00 -15.81
CA HIS A 80 8.06 -4.43 -15.50
C HIS A 80 8.98 -4.69 -14.30
N TRP A 81 8.74 -4.00 -13.19
CA TRP A 81 9.60 -4.13 -12.00
C TRP A 81 9.34 -5.44 -11.26
N SER A 82 8.11 -5.95 -11.29
CA SER A 82 7.70 -7.18 -10.61
C SER A 82 8.38 -8.44 -11.18
N SER A 83 8.73 -8.44 -12.46
CA SER A 83 9.50 -9.53 -13.10
C SER A 83 11.00 -9.47 -12.79
N ARG A 84 11.48 -8.34 -12.27
CA ARG A 84 12.90 -8.06 -12.02
C ARG A 84 13.28 -8.08 -10.54
N LEU A 85 12.43 -8.64 -9.67
CA LEU A 85 12.65 -8.68 -8.21
C LEU A 85 13.97 -9.33 -7.77
N HIS A 86 14.59 -10.14 -8.64
CA HIS A 86 15.90 -10.75 -8.41
C HIS A 86 17.08 -9.76 -8.49
N GLN A 87 16.87 -8.53 -9.00
CA GLN A 87 17.92 -7.52 -9.13
C GLN A 87 18.19 -6.81 -7.78
N ASP A 88 19.46 -6.53 -7.47
CA ASP A 88 19.89 -5.89 -6.21
C ASP A 88 19.13 -4.60 -5.89
N GLY A 89 18.82 -3.80 -6.91
CA GLY A 89 18.08 -2.54 -6.78
C GLY A 89 16.64 -2.69 -6.25
N LEU A 90 16.04 -3.88 -6.37
CA LEU A 90 14.68 -4.21 -5.93
C LEU A 90 14.63 -5.09 -4.68
N SER A 91 15.77 -5.48 -4.11
CA SER A 91 15.86 -6.24 -2.86
C SER A 91 15.13 -5.58 -1.68
N PHE A 92 14.94 -4.26 -1.72
CA PHE A 92 14.20 -3.51 -0.69
C PHE A 92 12.75 -3.96 -0.56
N VAL A 93 12.16 -4.52 -1.62
CA VAL A 93 10.76 -4.98 -1.65
C VAL A 93 10.49 -6.00 -0.54
N ALA A 94 11.47 -6.83 -0.21
CA ALA A 94 11.38 -7.81 0.88
C ALA A 94 11.13 -7.18 2.27
N LYS A 95 11.46 -5.89 2.45
CA LYS A 95 11.19 -5.14 3.69
C LYS A 95 9.72 -4.77 3.87
N TYR A 96 8.90 -4.89 2.82
CA TYR A 96 7.51 -4.45 2.78
C TYR A 96 6.57 -5.61 2.37
N PRO A 97 6.53 -6.69 3.18
CA PRO A 97 5.83 -7.92 2.81
C PRO A 97 4.31 -7.74 2.72
N ARG A 98 3.70 -6.81 3.47
CA ARG A 98 2.25 -6.59 3.43
C ARG A 98 1.85 -5.88 2.15
N THR A 99 2.64 -4.90 1.74
CA THR A 99 2.48 -4.23 0.45
C THR A 99 2.56 -5.23 -0.69
N MET A 100 3.58 -6.11 -0.70
CA MET A 100 3.69 -7.17 -1.72
C MET A 100 2.51 -8.13 -1.71
N LYS A 101 2.07 -8.56 -0.53
CA LYS A 101 0.90 -9.45 -0.41
C LYS A 101 -0.36 -8.77 -0.96
N LYS A 102 -0.61 -7.50 -0.63
CA LYS A 102 -1.77 -6.75 -1.11
C LYS A 102 -1.72 -6.53 -2.62
N TYR A 103 -0.55 -6.17 -3.16
CA TYR A 103 -0.33 -6.05 -4.59
C TYR A 103 -0.58 -7.37 -5.34
N GLY A 104 -0.03 -8.48 -4.85
CA GLY A 104 -0.21 -9.80 -5.47
C GLY A 104 -1.65 -10.34 -5.38
N LEU A 105 -2.40 -10.01 -4.33
CA LEU A 105 -3.83 -10.34 -4.25
C LEU A 105 -4.66 -9.52 -5.25
N ARG A 106 -4.32 -8.25 -5.46
CA ARG A 106 -4.99 -7.41 -6.46
C ARG A 106 -4.80 -7.93 -7.88
N GLY A 107 -3.59 -8.33 -8.25
CA GLY A 107 -3.31 -8.88 -9.59
C GLY A 107 -4.15 -10.10 -9.95
N LYS A 108 -4.61 -10.87 -8.95
CA LYS A 108 -5.55 -11.99 -9.14
C LYS A 108 -7.00 -11.53 -9.32
N VAL A 109 -7.41 -10.46 -8.63
CA VAL A 109 -8.77 -9.91 -8.72
C VAL A 109 -9.03 -9.29 -10.10
N GLU A 110 -8.04 -8.59 -10.68
CA GLU A 110 -8.17 -8.01 -12.02
C GLU A 110 -8.19 -9.07 -13.13
N GLN A 111 -7.49 -10.21 -12.97
CA GLN A 111 -7.49 -11.31 -13.94
C GLN A 111 -8.76 -12.17 -13.92
N THR A 112 -9.61 -12.03 -12.91
CA THR A 112 -10.86 -12.82 -12.80
C THR A 112 -12.07 -12.08 -13.40
N ASN A 113 -11.89 -10.82 -13.82
CA ASN A 113 -12.94 -9.97 -14.41
C ASN A 113 -12.84 -9.84 -15.94
N ILE A 114 -12.28 -10.85 -16.63
CA ILE A 114 -12.26 -10.96 -18.10
C ILE A 114 -12.94 -12.27 -18.51
#